data_AF-A0A931SV49-F1
#
_entry.id   AF-A0A931SV49-F1
#
_cell.length_a   1.000
_cell.length_b   1.000
_cell.length_c   1.000
_cell.angle_alpha   90.00
_cell.angle_beta   90.00
_cell.angle_gamma   90.00
#
_symmetry.space_group_name_H-M   'P 1'
#
loop_
_entity.id
_entity.type
_entity.pdbx_description
1 polymer ?
#
loop_
_entity_poly.entity_id
_entity_poly.type
_entity_poly.pdbx_seq_one_letter_code
_entity_poly.pdbx_strand_id
1 'polypeptide(L)'
;MDERSRKAVTSEQSNDGEQYLPATFAIFPEKLEGQGRSFGLLLLHRRCAACWGALIQEPAGGLELPWQDHLVKIAEHCSANQDFVSPGLPIMEAVFRVLLSNGNQPTTLEEVLAVLQKQWSDSASHWVPPPAKLHRMLTRDVFYGIGSVPPPT
;
A
#
# COMPACT_ATOMS: atom_id res chain seq x y z
N MET A 1 3.32 -52.32 10.08
CA MET A 1 2.21 -51.64 9.40
C MET A 1 1.38 -51.06 10.51
N ASP A 2 1.65 -49.83 10.92
CA ASP A 2 0.77 -49.11 11.85
C ASP A 2 0.75 -47.65 11.41
N GLU A 3 -0.39 -47.35 10.81
CA GLU A 3 -0.82 -46.06 10.34
C GLU A 3 -1.42 -45.30 11.53
N ARG A 4 -1.31 -43.96 11.48
CA ARG A 4 -2.23 -43.04 12.17
C ARG A 4 -1.92 -42.74 13.65
N SER A 5 -1.08 -41.73 13.84
CA SER A 5 -1.52 -40.57 14.63
C SER A 5 -0.81 -39.31 14.18
N ARG A 6 -1.51 -38.62 13.28
CA ARG A 6 -1.30 -37.21 12.92
C ARG A 6 -1.35 -36.40 14.21
N LYS A 7 -0.19 -35.98 14.72
CA LYS A 7 -0.16 -34.88 15.70
C LYS A 7 -0.67 -33.64 14.96
N ALA A 8 -1.80 -33.14 15.44
CA ALA A 8 -2.39 -31.87 15.05
C ALA A 8 -1.32 -30.78 15.17
N VAL A 9 -0.87 -30.29 14.03
CA VAL A 9 -0.18 -29.02 13.92
C VAL A 9 -1.23 -27.98 13.58
N THR A 10 -1.08 -26.82 14.20
CA THR A 10 -1.70 -25.51 13.90
C THR A 10 -3.17 -25.32 14.24
N SER A 11 -3.40 -24.76 15.43
CA SER A 11 -4.31 -23.62 15.60
C SER A 11 -4.00 -22.86 16.90
N GLU A 12 -2.76 -22.38 17.05
CA GLU A 12 -2.52 -21.19 17.87
C GLU A 12 -2.63 -20.01 16.91
N GLN A 13 -3.86 -19.52 16.73
CA GLN A 13 -4.09 -18.21 16.12
C GLN A 13 -3.49 -17.19 17.08
N SER A 14 -2.27 -16.76 16.79
CA SER A 14 -1.57 -15.76 17.57
C SER A 14 -2.26 -14.41 17.37
N ASN A 15 -2.64 -13.80 18.49
CA ASN A 15 -3.01 -12.39 18.62
C ASN A 15 -1.79 -11.48 18.33
N ASP A 16 -1.08 -11.72 17.22
CA ASP A 16 0.19 -11.05 16.90
C ASP A 16 -0.09 -9.67 16.28
N GLY A 17 -0.56 -8.77 17.13
CA GLY A 17 -0.60 -7.34 16.84
C GLY A 17 -1.98 -6.71 16.66
N GLU A 18 -3.06 -7.28 17.19
CA GLU A 18 -4.40 -6.64 17.15
C GLU A 18 -4.36 -5.22 17.73
N GLN A 19 -3.54 -4.97 18.76
CA GLN A 19 -3.33 -3.64 19.34
C GLN A 19 -2.83 -2.57 18.34
N TYR A 20 -2.24 -3.00 17.22
CA TYR A 20 -1.76 -2.10 16.16
C TYR A 20 -2.78 -1.83 15.07
N LEU A 21 -3.90 -2.58 15.02
CA LEU A 21 -4.94 -2.41 14.00
C LEU A 21 -5.52 -0.99 13.94
N PRO A 22 -5.76 -0.29 15.08
CA PRO A 22 -6.25 1.08 15.06
C PRO A 22 -5.21 2.12 14.61
N ALA A 23 -3.93 1.75 14.45
CA ALA A 23 -2.90 2.69 14.05
C ALA A 23 -3.15 3.20 12.63
N THR A 24 -3.18 4.52 12.47
CA THR A 24 -3.46 5.17 11.20
C THR A 24 -2.17 5.54 10.48
N PHE A 25 -2.14 5.38 9.16
CA PHE A 25 -1.00 5.67 8.30
C PHE A 25 -1.38 6.57 7.13
N ALA A 26 -0.44 7.40 6.71
CA ALA A 26 -0.49 8.20 5.49
C ALA A 26 0.92 8.33 4.90
N ILE A 27 0.99 8.78 3.65
CA ILE A 27 2.23 9.18 2.99
C ILE A 27 2.49 10.65 3.30
N PHE A 28 3.72 10.97 3.69
CA PHE A 28 4.21 12.31 3.99
C PHE A 28 5.20 12.76 2.90
N PRO A 29 4.75 13.52 1.88
CA PRO A 29 5.60 13.95 0.77
C PRO A 29 6.87 14.67 1.23
N GLU A 30 6.77 15.50 2.28
CA GLU A 30 7.88 16.27 2.83
C GLU A 30 9.01 15.38 3.38
N LYS A 31 8.68 14.19 3.91
CA LYS A 31 9.70 13.22 4.37
C LYS A 31 10.51 12.65 3.21
N LEU A 32 9.87 12.41 2.07
CA LEU A 32 10.52 11.92 0.86
C LEU A 32 11.38 13.01 0.22
N GLU A 33 10.82 14.20 0.08
CA GLU A 33 11.49 15.33 -0.57
C GLU A 33 12.71 15.77 0.23
N GLY A 34 12.63 15.77 1.57
CA GLY A 34 13.78 15.99 2.46
C GLY A 34 14.92 14.98 2.30
N GLN A 35 14.66 13.83 1.67
CA GLN A 35 15.65 12.79 1.33
C GLN A 35 16.09 12.85 -0.15
N GLY A 36 15.72 13.90 -0.89
CA GLY A 36 16.04 14.07 -2.30
C GLY A 36 15.20 13.20 -3.24
N ARG A 37 14.03 12.73 -2.80
CA ARG A 37 13.15 11.88 -3.59
C ARG A 37 11.89 12.63 -4.01
N SER A 38 11.64 12.68 -5.30
CA SER A 38 10.43 13.33 -5.84
C SER A 38 9.20 12.46 -5.63
N PHE A 39 8.25 12.96 -4.83
CA PHE A 39 6.96 12.30 -4.65
C PHE A 39 6.13 12.30 -5.94
N GLY A 40 6.12 13.41 -6.68
CA GLY A 40 5.46 13.50 -7.99
C GLY A 40 5.97 12.44 -8.98
N LEU A 41 7.29 12.22 -9.04
CA LEU A 41 7.87 11.18 -9.89
C LEU A 41 7.44 9.77 -9.46
N LEU A 42 7.36 9.50 -8.15
CA LEU A 42 6.86 8.21 -7.66
C LEU A 42 5.43 7.96 -8.11
N LEU A 43 4.56 8.97 -8.05
CA LEU A 43 3.16 8.88 -8.48
C LEU A 43 3.04 8.75 -10.00
N LEU A 44 3.81 9.52 -10.77
CA LEU A 44 3.88 9.43 -12.23
C LEU A 44 4.14 7.98 -12.68
N HIS A 45 5.10 7.28 -12.05
CA HIS A 45 5.41 5.89 -12.36
C HIS A 45 4.31 4.88 -11.98
N ARG A 46 3.28 5.29 -11.23
CA ARG A 46 2.14 4.45 -10.82
C ARG A 46 0.88 4.76 -11.62
N ARG A 47 0.93 5.70 -12.58
CA ARG A 47 -0.15 5.93 -13.53
C ARG A 47 -0.37 4.65 -14.35
N CYS A 48 -1.62 4.28 -14.59
CA CYS A 48 -1.93 3.11 -15.41
C CYS A 48 -1.64 3.38 -16.91
N ALA A 49 -1.51 2.33 -17.72
CA ALA A 49 -1.18 2.46 -19.14
C ALA A 49 -2.12 3.40 -19.91
N ALA A 50 -3.43 3.35 -19.62
CA ALA A 50 -4.41 4.26 -20.24
C ALA A 50 -4.14 5.73 -19.88
N CYS A 51 -3.78 6.01 -18.63
CA CYS A 51 -3.40 7.36 -18.20
C CYS A 51 -2.07 7.82 -18.80
N TRP A 52 -1.11 6.91 -19.02
CA TRP A 52 0.15 7.22 -19.69
C TRP A 52 -0.04 7.73 -21.11
N GLY A 53 -1.01 7.20 -21.86
CA GLY A 53 -1.32 7.70 -23.21
C GLY A 53 -1.73 9.17 -23.23
N ALA A 54 -2.44 9.63 -22.19
CA ALA A 54 -2.84 11.04 -22.05
C ALA A 54 -1.66 11.96 -21.68
N LEU A 55 -0.67 11.46 -20.93
CA LEU A 55 0.48 12.25 -20.47
C LEU A 55 1.37 12.76 -21.61
N ILE A 56 1.30 12.16 -22.80
CA ILE A 56 2.02 12.64 -23.98
C ILE A 56 1.60 14.08 -24.35
N GLN A 57 0.38 14.49 -23.99
CA GLN A 57 -0.13 15.83 -24.22
C GLN A 57 0.21 16.82 -23.10
N GLU A 58 0.75 16.34 -21.98
CA GLU A 58 1.11 17.16 -20.83
C GLU A 58 2.54 17.69 -20.97
N PRO A 59 2.84 18.89 -20.42
CA PRO A 59 4.20 19.43 -20.38
C PRO A 59 5.20 18.42 -19.80
N ALA A 60 6.33 18.28 -20.47
CA ALA A 60 7.39 17.33 -20.12
C ALA A 60 6.90 15.88 -19.87
N GLY A 61 5.83 15.44 -20.53
CA GLY A 61 5.26 14.10 -20.33
C GLY A 61 4.66 13.89 -18.94
N GLY A 62 4.21 14.96 -18.30
CA GLY A 62 3.65 14.95 -16.94
C GLY A 62 4.68 15.05 -15.81
N LEU A 63 5.98 15.19 -16.13
CA LEU A 63 7.04 15.38 -15.12
C LEU A 63 6.89 16.68 -14.32
N GLU A 64 6.33 17.71 -14.95
CA GLU A 64 6.13 19.04 -14.37
C GLU A 64 4.78 19.20 -13.67
N LEU A 65 3.91 18.18 -13.74
CA LEU A 65 2.62 18.23 -13.05
C LEU A 65 2.80 18.13 -11.53
N PRO A 66 2.03 18.91 -10.75
CA PRO A 66 1.95 18.77 -9.31
C PRO A 66 1.61 17.33 -8.89
N TRP A 67 2.17 16.87 -7.77
CA TRP A 67 1.89 15.51 -7.29
C TRP A 67 0.40 15.32 -6.96
N GLN A 68 -0.30 16.38 -6.60
CA GLN A 68 -1.74 16.37 -6.32
C GLN A 68 -2.54 15.93 -7.55
N ASP A 69 -2.17 16.41 -8.74
CA ASP A 69 -2.87 16.07 -9.98
C ASP A 69 -2.66 14.59 -10.34
N HIS A 70 -1.43 14.09 -10.12
CA HIS A 70 -1.16 12.66 -10.25
C HIS A 70 -1.96 11.83 -9.24
N LEU A 71 -2.05 12.28 -7.98
CA LEU A 71 -2.77 11.59 -6.91
C LEU A 71 -4.26 11.50 -7.22
N VAL A 72 -4.89 12.63 -7.57
CA VAL A 72 -6.32 12.69 -7.94
C VAL A 72 -6.61 11.67 -9.02
N LYS A 73 -5.82 11.67 -10.10
CA LYS A 73 -6.10 10.75 -11.20
C LYS A 73 -5.67 9.32 -10.93
N ILE A 74 -4.82 9.06 -9.93
CA ILE A 74 -4.59 7.70 -9.44
C ILE A 74 -5.82 7.23 -8.67
N ALA A 75 -6.29 8.01 -7.69
CA ALA A 75 -7.40 7.67 -6.83
C ALA A 75 -8.73 7.51 -7.60
N GLU A 76 -8.99 8.35 -8.60
CA GLU A 76 -10.25 8.34 -9.36
C GLU A 76 -10.29 7.33 -10.52
N HIS A 77 -9.13 6.87 -11.01
CA HIS A 77 -9.08 6.07 -12.24
C HIS A 77 -8.09 4.91 -12.19
N CYS A 78 -6.82 5.15 -11.83
CA CYS A 78 -5.82 4.08 -11.87
C CYS A 78 -6.09 2.99 -10.84
N SER A 79 -6.58 3.38 -9.65
CA SER A 79 -6.96 2.51 -8.54
C SER A 79 -8.07 1.51 -8.88
N ALA A 80 -8.94 1.85 -9.85
CA ALA A 80 -10.04 1.00 -10.28
C ALA A 80 -9.57 -0.17 -11.17
N ASN A 81 -8.32 -0.15 -11.65
CA ASN A 81 -7.76 -1.28 -12.38
C ASN A 81 -7.50 -2.45 -11.41
N GLN A 82 -8.00 -3.64 -11.76
CA GLN A 82 -7.85 -4.87 -10.97
C GLN A 82 -6.38 -5.19 -10.67
N ASP A 83 -5.47 -4.85 -11.59
CA ASP A 83 -4.04 -5.10 -11.43
C ASP A 83 -3.30 -4.01 -10.65
N PHE A 84 -3.99 -2.95 -10.18
CA PHE A 84 -3.35 -1.83 -9.50
C PHE A 84 -2.72 -2.26 -8.17
N VAL A 85 -3.39 -3.09 -7.38
CA VAL A 85 -2.88 -3.67 -6.13
C VAL A 85 -2.79 -5.20 -6.28
N SER A 86 -1.94 -5.65 -7.22
CA SER A 86 -1.83 -7.07 -7.52
C SER A 86 -0.99 -7.87 -6.51
N PRO A 87 -1.24 -9.18 -6.35
CA PRO A 87 -0.48 -10.07 -5.44
C PRO A 87 1.01 -10.24 -5.78
N GLY A 88 1.42 -9.87 -7.00
CA GLY A 88 2.82 -9.92 -7.44
C GLY A 88 3.65 -8.72 -6.93
N LEU A 89 3.02 -7.72 -6.32
CA LEU A 89 3.71 -6.53 -5.83
C LEU A 89 4.44 -6.82 -4.51
N PRO A 90 5.62 -6.20 -4.27
CA PRO A 90 6.19 -6.12 -2.94
C PRO A 90 5.19 -5.50 -1.96
N ILE A 91 5.07 -6.05 -0.75
CA ILE A 91 4.06 -5.62 0.22
C ILE A 91 4.06 -4.10 0.50
N MET A 92 5.23 -3.47 0.55
CA MET A 92 5.32 -2.01 0.77
C MET A 92 4.81 -1.20 -0.44
N GLU A 93 5.04 -1.67 -1.67
CA GLU A 93 4.47 -1.06 -2.88
C GLU A 93 2.94 -1.24 -2.89
N ALA A 94 2.46 -2.41 -2.47
CA ALA A 94 1.02 -2.67 -2.37
C ALA A 94 0.36 -1.73 -1.35
N VAL A 95 0.92 -1.60 -0.14
CA VAL A 95 0.40 -0.64 0.86
C VAL A 95 0.46 0.80 0.35
N PHE A 96 1.57 1.20 -0.29
CA PHE A 96 1.69 2.51 -0.90
C PHE A 96 0.52 2.79 -1.86
N ARG A 97 0.22 1.84 -2.75
CA ARG A 97 -0.89 1.94 -3.70
C ARG A 97 -2.27 1.90 -3.04
N VAL A 98 -2.44 1.17 -1.94
CA VAL A 98 -3.68 1.23 -1.14
C VAL A 98 -3.90 2.64 -0.61
N LEU A 99 -2.87 3.27 -0.02
CA LEU A 99 -2.95 4.64 0.47
C LEU A 99 -3.25 5.64 -0.67
N LEU A 100 -2.59 5.50 -1.82
CA LEU A 100 -2.87 6.34 -3.00
C LEU A 100 -4.30 6.15 -3.53
N SER A 101 -4.83 4.93 -3.50
CA SER A 101 -6.20 4.63 -3.93
C SER A 101 -7.24 5.34 -3.07
N ASN A 102 -6.92 5.56 -1.78
CA ASN A 102 -7.74 6.34 -0.86
C ASN A 102 -7.39 7.84 -0.87
N GLY A 103 -6.77 8.35 -1.94
CA GLY A 103 -6.39 9.76 -2.04
C GLY A 103 -5.41 10.22 -0.95
N ASN A 104 -4.60 9.30 -0.43
CA ASN A 104 -3.69 9.50 0.69
C ASN A 104 -4.38 9.98 1.99
N GLN A 105 -5.68 9.68 2.16
CA GLN A 105 -6.33 9.92 3.44
C GLN A 105 -5.75 9.00 4.53
N PRO A 106 -5.65 9.47 5.78
CA PRO A 106 -5.23 8.63 6.90
C PRO A 106 -6.06 7.34 6.94
N THR A 107 -5.39 6.19 6.81
CA THR A 107 -6.02 4.87 6.70
C THR A 107 -5.50 3.97 7.80
N THR A 108 -6.38 3.25 8.48
CA THR A 108 -5.99 2.34 9.58
C THR A 108 -5.24 1.12 9.04
N LEU A 109 -4.42 0.50 9.90
CA LEU A 109 -3.74 -0.75 9.56
C LEU A 109 -4.76 -1.86 9.24
N GLU A 110 -5.89 -1.89 9.95
CA GLU A 110 -7.00 -2.81 9.69
C GLU A 110 -7.55 -2.66 8.26
N GLU A 111 -7.86 -1.44 7.84
CA GLU A 111 -8.37 -1.16 6.49
C GLU A 111 -7.34 -1.54 5.41
N VAL A 112 -6.05 -1.23 5.63
CA VAL A 112 -4.97 -1.63 4.71
C VAL A 112 -4.93 -3.16 4.57
N LEU A 113 -4.96 -3.89 5.68
CA LEU A 113 -4.96 -5.35 5.67
C LEU A 113 -6.20 -5.92 4.98
N ALA A 114 -7.38 -5.35 5.25
CA ALA A 114 -8.63 -5.78 4.62
C ALA A 114 -8.59 -5.60 3.10
N VAL A 115 -8.05 -4.48 2.60
CA VAL A 115 -7.89 -4.27 1.15
C VAL A 115 -6.93 -5.29 0.55
N LEU A 116 -5.76 -5.52 1.17
CA LEU A 116 -4.78 -6.49 0.68
C LEU A 116 -5.34 -7.91 0.66
N GLN A 117 -6.00 -8.34 1.74
CA GLN A 117 -6.62 -9.66 1.84
C GLN A 117 -7.73 -9.85 0.79
N LYS A 118 -8.56 -8.83 0.59
CA LYS A 118 -9.63 -8.84 -0.42
C LYS A 118 -9.06 -8.94 -1.84
N GLN A 119 -8.07 -8.12 -2.18
CA GLN A 119 -7.51 -8.09 -3.54
C GLN A 119 -6.67 -9.33 -3.84
N TRP A 120 -6.13 -9.98 -2.82
CA TRP A 120 -5.24 -11.12 -3.01
C TRP A 120 -5.93 -12.46 -2.80
N SER A 121 -7.25 -12.49 -2.50
CA SER A 121 -8.01 -13.70 -2.10
C SER A 121 -7.88 -14.88 -3.06
N ASP A 122 -7.61 -14.64 -4.34
CA ASP A 122 -7.64 -15.67 -5.39
C ASP A 122 -6.23 -16.11 -5.85
N SER A 123 -5.16 -15.53 -5.29
CA SER A 123 -3.78 -15.79 -5.72
C SER A 123 -3.07 -16.81 -4.87
N ALA A 124 -2.57 -17.90 -5.45
CA ALA A 124 -1.83 -18.95 -4.75
C ALA A 124 -0.65 -18.50 -3.85
N SER A 125 -0.20 -17.23 -3.96
CA SER A 125 0.80 -16.60 -3.10
C SER A 125 0.16 -15.52 -2.21
N HIS A 126 -0.82 -15.90 -1.38
CA HIS A 126 -1.62 -15.05 -0.47
C HIS A 126 -0.87 -14.40 0.70
N TRP A 127 0.45 -14.22 0.66
CA TRP A 127 1.17 -13.89 1.89
C TRP A 127 1.05 -12.40 2.27
N VAL A 128 0.10 -12.11 3.17
CA VAL A 128 0.01 -10.84 3.91
C VAL A 128 0.72 -10.99 5.26
N PRO A 129 1.64 -10.09 5.64
CA PRO A 129 2.29 -10.17 6.96
C PRO A 129 1.29 -10.02 8.11
N PRO A 130 1.57 -10.61 9.29
CA PRO A 130 0.79 -10.33 10.51
C PRO A 130 0.78 -8.84 10.87
N PRO A 131 -0.27 -8.33 11.55
CA PRO A 131 -0.41 -6.92 11.89
C PRO A 131 0.83 -6.30 12.55
N ALA A 132 1.42 -6.96 13.55
CA ALA A 132 2.62 -6.45 14.23
C ALA A 132 3.81 -6.27 13.28
N LYS A 133 3.99 -7.22 12.34
CA LYS A 133 5.06 -7.16 11.34
C LYS A 133 4.81 -6.03 10.35
N LEU A 134 3.58 -5.90 9.83
CA LEU A 134 3.23 -4.84 8.89
C LEU A 134 3.36 -3.46 9.54
N HIS A 135 2.81 -3.27 10.75
CA HIS A 135 2.97 -2.05 11.53
C HIS A 135 4.45 -1.62 11.65
N ARG A 136 5.33 -2.56 12.00
CA ARG A 136 6.78 -2.30 12.10
C ARG A 136 7.42 -1.92 10.76
N MET A 137 6.95 -2.49 9.65
CA MET A 137 7.43 -2.13 8.31
C MET A 137 7.00 -0.71 7.94
N LEU A 138 5.75 -0.34 8.20
CA LEU A 138 5.22 0.99 7.89
C LEU A 138 5.85 2.09 8.76
N THR A 139 6.06 1.82 10.05
CA THR A 139 6.70 2.78 10.97
C THR A 139 8.19 3.00 10.69
N ARG A 140 8.84 2.09 9.96
CA ARG A 140 10.26 2.17 9.57
C ARG A 140 10.45 2.46 8.08
N ASP A 141 9.38 2.84 7.38
CA ASP A 141 9.49 3.14 5.97
C ASP A 141 10.37 4.39 5.75
N VAL A 142 11.27 4.26 4.78
CA VAL A 142 12.10 5.35 4.27
C VAL A 142 11.98 5.48 2.76
N PHE A 143 11.19 4.60 2.11
CA PHE A 143 11.12 4.56 0.66
C PHE A 143 9.88 5.24 0.09
N TYR A 144 8.74 5.07 0.74
CA TYR A 144 7.45 5.57 0.27
C TYR A 144 6.95 6.78 1.06
N GLY A 145 7.69 7.20 2.10
CA GLY A 145 7.29 8.31 2.98
C GLY A 145 6.14 7.94 3.90
N ILE A 146 5.85 6.65 4.09
CA ILE A 146 4.75 6.19 4.93
C ILE A 146 5.11 6.46 6.39
N GLY A 147 4.15 6.93 7.17
CA GLY A 147 4.32 7.07 8.61
C GLY A 147 2.99 7.00 9.35
N SER A 148 3.07 6.86 10.67
CA SER A 148 1.89 6.92 11.53
C SER A 148 1.37 8.35 11.61
N VAL A 149 0.04 8.48 11.56
CA VAL A 149 -0.69 9.70 11.87
C VAL A 149 -1.10 9.64 13.33
N PRO A 150 -0.69 10.60 14.18
CA PRO A 150 -1.12 10.63 15.58
C PRO A 150 -2.64 10.86 15.65
N PRO A 151 -3.33 10.31 16.66
CA PRO A 151 -4.74 10.59 16.86
C PRO A 151 -4.95 12.10 17.06
N PRO A 152 -6.08 12.67 16.58
CA PRO A 152 -6.41 14.06 16.84
C PRO A 152 -6.47 14.30 18.36
N THR A 153 -5.75 15.32 18.83
CA THR A 153 -5.75 15.79 20.22
C THR A 153 -7.02 16.51 20.59
#